data_AF-A0AA88RB36-F1
#
_entry.id   AF-A0AA88RB36-F1
#
_cell.length_a   1.000
_cell.length_b   1.000
_cell.length_c   1.000
_cell.angle_alpha   90.00
_cell.angle_beta   90.00
_cell.angle_gamma   90.00
#
_symmetry.space_group_name_H-M   'P 1'
#
loop_
_entity.id
_entity.type
_entity.pdbx_description
1 polymer ?
#
loop_
_entity_poly.entity_id
_entity_poly.type
_entity_poly.pdbx_seq_one_letter_code
_entity_poly.pdbx_strand_id
1 'polypeptide(L)'
;MGWGSAVGFRLDSLLKLSDTRARNNKLTLMHYLCKVLAEKFPELLDFTKDLTSLEASTKIQLKYLAEEMQAVSKGLEKVVQELIASENDGPVSESFCEVPSQKQS
;
A
#
# COMPACT_ATOMS: atom_id res chain seq x y z
N MET A 1 22.37 30.57 19.89
CA MET A 1 21.96 29.14 19.80
C MET A 1 21.08 29.01 18.56
N GLY A 2 21.59 28.36 17.51
CA GLY A 2 21.14 28.54 16.12
C GLY A 2 19.91 27.72 15.73
N TRP A 3 18.83 28.39 15.33
CA TRP A 3 17.64 27.81 14.72
C TRP A 3 17.86 27.50 13.23
N GLY A 4 19.05 26.97 12.88
CA GLY A 4 19.51 26.94 11.49
C GLY A 4 20.29 25.70 11.08
N SER A 5 20.39 24.69 11.94
CA SER A 5 21.15 23.46 11.66
C SER A 5 20.26 22.22 11.69
N ALA A 6 19.20 22.23 10.89
CA ALA A 6 18.39 21.03 10.68
C ALA A 6 19.08 20.12 9.64
N VAL A 7 19.38 18.89 10.01
CA VAL A 7 19.92 17.86 9.10
C VAL A 7 18.79 17.20 8.28
N GLY A 8 17.55 17.35 8.72
CA GLY A 8 16.36 16.85 8.02
C GLY A 8 15.06 17.38 8.62
N PHE A 9 13.95 16.96 8.04
CA PHE A 9 12.60 17.29 8.48
C PHE A 9 11.70 16.05 8.38
N ARG A 10 10.59 16.06 9.11
CA ARG A 10 9.59 15.00 9.00
C ARG A 10 8.73 15.22 7.76
N LEU A 11 8.32 14.14 7.08
CA LEU A 11 7.59 14.21 5.82
C LEU A 11 6.23 14.92 5.94
N ASP A 12 5.54 14.77 7.08
CA ASP A 12 4.29 15.48 7.41
C ASP A 12 4.45 17.01 7.36
N SER A 13 5.67 17.53 7.52
CA SER A 13 5.95 18.95 7.46
C SER A 13 5.85 19.54 6.05
N LEU A 14 5.85 18.70 4.99
CA LEU A 14 5.62 19.15 3.61
C LEU A 14 4.23 19.81 3.44
N LEU A 15 3.24 19.38 4.22
CA LEU A 15 1.89 19.97 4.19
C LEU A 15 1.91 21.47 4.58
N LYS A 16 2.87 21.87 5.42
CA LYS A 16 3.01 23.26 5.92
C LYS A 16 3.60 24.22 4.90
N LEU A 17 4.14 23.72 3.79
CA LEU A 17 4.69 24.57 2.71
C LEU A 17 3.60 25.42 2.05
N SER A 18 2.37 24.91 2.04
CA SER A 18 1.19 25.63 1.54
C SER A 18 0.67 26.69 2.52
N ASP A 19 0.96 26.55 3.81
CA ASP A 19 0.53 27.48 4.86
C ASP A 19 1.49 28.67 5.02
N THR A 20 2.78 28.46 4.71
CA THR A 20 3.81 29.49 4.83
C THR A 20 3.71 30.46 3.66
N ARG A 21 3.35 31.72 3.92
CA ARG A 21 3.11 32.74 2.90
C ARG A 21 4.20 33.81 2.86
N ALA A 22 4.45 34.33 1.66
CA ALA A 22 5.20 35.55 1.46
C ALA A 22 4.49 36.74 2.11
N ARG A 23 5.22 37.83 2.39
CA ARG A 23 4.69 39.04 3.04
C ARG A 23 3.46 39.64 2.34
N ASN A 24 3.31 39.43 1.03
CA ASN A 24 2.19 39.91 0.23
C ASN A 24 0.98 38.94 0.21
N ASN A 25 1.06 37.81 0.94
CA ASN A 25 0.07 36.74 1.02
C ASN A 25 -0.35 36.06 -0.30
N LYS A 26 0.23 36.46 -1.44
CA LYS A 26 -0.12 35.94 -2.78
C LYS A 26 0.56 34.62 -3.11
N LEU A 27 1.79 34.41 -2.63
CA LEU A 27 2.58 33.21 -2.89
C LEU A 27 2.88 32.47 -1.60
N THR A 28 2.89 31.15 -1.69
CA THR A 28 3.29 30.25 -0.60
C THR A 28 4.71 29.75 -0.82
N LEU A 29 5.31 29.15 0.21
CA LEU A 29 6.61 28.51 0.11
C LEU A 29 6.60 27.36 -0.92
N MET A 30 5.47 26.66 -1.06
CA MET A 30 5.28 25.65 -2.12
C MET A 30 5.40 26.25 -3.52
N HIS A 31 4.79 27.41 -3.79
CA HIS A 31 4.92 28.08 -5.09
C HIS A 31 6.37 28.44 -5.40
N TYR A 32 7.09 28.94 -4.40
CA TYR A 32 8.50 29.26 -4.54
C TYR A 32 9.34 28.01 -4.80
N LEU A 33 9.07 26.91 -4.09
CA LEU A 33 9.76 25.63 -4.30
C LEU A 33 9.56 25.11 -5.73
N CYS A 34 8.32 25.09 -6.24
CA CYS A 34 8.04 24.68 -7.62
C CYS A 34 8.80 25.54 -8.64
N LYS A 35 8.87 26.86 -8.42
CA LYS A 35 9.65 27.77 -9.27
C LYS A 35 11.14 27.40 -9.28
N VAL A 36 11.74 27.21 -8.10
CA VAL A 36 13.16 26.86 -7.99
C VAL A 36 13.46 25.50 -8.62
N LEU A 37 12.57 24.51 -8.45
CA LEU A 37 12.70 23.21 -9.10
C LEU A 37 12.63 23.34 -10.62
N ALA A 38 11.67 24.09 -11.17
CA ALA A 38 11.58 24.31 -12.61
C ALA A 38 12.83 25.00 -13.19
N GLU A 39 13.46 25.91 -12.44
CA GLU A 39 14.65 26.63 -12.88
C GLU A 39 15.94 25.83 -12.75
N LYS A 40 16.06 24.96 -11.74
CA LYS A 40 17.34 24.29 -11.40
C LYS A 40 17.35 22.77 -11.59
N PHE A 41 16.20 22.13 -11.43
CA PHE A 41 16.03 20.68 -11.41
C PHE A 41 14.68 20.28 -12.07
N PRO A 42 14.46 20.65 -13.35
CA PRO A 42 13.16 20.46 -14.02
C PRO A 42 12.73 18.98 -14.08
N GLU A 43 13.67 18.04 -14.07
CA GLU A 43 13.42 16.60 -14.01
C GLU A 43 12.63 16.18 -12.75
N LEU A 44 12.77 16.92 -11.66
CA LEU A 44 12.06 16.64 -10.41
C LEU A 44 10.59 17.06 -10.44
N LEU A 45 10.13 17.80 -11.45
CA LEU A 45 8.72 18.19 -11.57
C LEU A 45 7.81 16.98 -11.86
N ASP A 46 8.39 15.92 -12.42
CA ASP A 46 7.68 14.70 -12.81
C ASP A 46 7.79 13.58 -11.76
N PHE A 47 8.32 13.85 -10.56
CA PHE A 47 8.55 12.84 -9.50
C PHE A 47 7.29 12.06 -9.11
N THR A 48 6.10 12.63 -9.33
CA THR A 48 4.83 11.96 -9.06
C THR A 48 4.60 10.73 -9.95
N LYS A 49 5.27 10.64 -11.11
CA LYS A 49 5.25 9.45 -11.99
C LYS A 49 5.89 8.23 -11.34
N ASP A 50 6.85 8.44 -10.44
CA ASP A 50 7.48 7.37 -9.66
C ASP A 50 6.60 6.92 -8.47
N LEU A 51 5.52 7.66 -8.19
CA LEU A 51 4.60 7.45 -7.06
C LEU A 51 3.20 7.04 -7.49
N THR A 52 3.04 6.45 -8.68
CA THR A 52 1.73 6.10 -9.27
C THR A 52 0.86 5.21 -8.38
N SER A 53 1.45 4.32 -7.58
CA SER A 53 0.69 3.46 -6.66
C SER A 53 0.31 4.14 -5.35
N LEU A 54 0.87 5.30 -5.03
CA LEU A 54 0.76 5.91 -3.69
C LEU A 54 -0.70 6.15 -3.29
N GLU A 55 -1.53 6.68 -4.18
CA GLU A 55 -2.94 6.95 -3.88
C GLU A 55 -3.75 5.66 -3.65
N ALA A 56 -3.44 4.59 -4.37
CA ALA A 56 -4.08 3.30 -4.14
C ALA A 56 -3.60 2.70 -2.81
N SER A 57 -2.30 2.80 -2.52
CA SER A 57 -1.71 2.28 -1.29
C SER A 57 -2.23 2.97 -0.03
N THR A 58 -2.54 4.27 -0.07
CA THR A 58 -3.10 4.98 1.09
C THR A 58 -4.52 4.52 1.46
N LYS A 59 -5.23 3.89 0.53
CA LYS A 59 -6.60 3.37 0.75
C LYS A 59 -6.59 1.96 1.35
N ILE A 60 -5.43 1.29 1.41
CA ILE A 60 -5.32 -0.06 1.96
C ILE A 60 -5.55 0.00 3.48
N GLN A 61 -6.57 -0.73 3.93
CA GLN A 61 -6.83 -0.89 5.35
C GLN A 61 -6.19 -2.19 5.82
N LEU A 62 -4.97 -2.08 6.38
CA LEU A 62 -4.15 -3.24 6.78
C LEU A 62 -4.86 -4.19 7.75
N LYS A 63 -5.71 -3.65 8.62
CA LYS A 63 -6.51 -4.46 9.54
C LYS A 63 -7.44 -5.41 8.79
N TYR A 64 -8.25 -4.89 7.87
CA TYR A 64 -9.16 -5.70 7.06
C TYR A 64 -8.40 -6.69 6.19
N LEU A 65 -7.28 -6.25 5.60
CA LEU A 65 -6.42 -7.15 4.81
C LEU A 65 -5.93 -8.34 5.65
N ALA A 66 -5.48 -8.10 6.88
CA ALA A 66 -5.03 -9.16 7.78
C ALA A 66 -6.17 -10.11 8.20
N GLU A 67 -7.36 -9.55 8.46
CA GLU A 67 -8.57 -10.33 8.77
C GLU A 67 -8.97 -11.26 7.61
N GLU A 68 -8.96 -10.76 6.38
CA GLU A 68 -9.25 -11.54 5.18
C GLU A 68 -8.20 -12.65 4.97
N MET A 69 -6.91 -12.33 5.13
CA MET A 69 -5.83 -13.34 5.04
C MET A 69 -6.02 -14.45 6.08
N GLN A 70 -6.40 -14.09 7.30
CA GLN A 70 -6.68 -15.07 8.35
C GLN A 70 -7.91 -15.93 8.03
N ALA A 71 -8.97 -15.33 7.50
CA ALA A 71 -10.18 -16.04 7.09
C ALA A 71 -9.86 -17.06 5.98
N VAL A 72 -9.07 -16.67 4.97
CA VAL A 72 -8.60 -17.55 3.90
C VAL A 72 -7.75 -18.69 4.46
N SER A 73 -6.77 -18.42 5.32
CA SER A 73 -5.92 -19.45 5.94
C SER A 73 -6.75 -20.48 6.71
N LYS A 74 -7.67 -20.01 7.57
CA LYS A 74 -8.55 -20.89 8.35
C LYS A 74 -9.50 -21.68 7.47
N GLY A 75 -10.02 -21.08 6.41
CA GLY A 75 -10.85 -21.77 5.43
C GLY A 75 -10.10 -22.92 4.77
N LEU A 76 -8.86 -22.67 4.35
CA LEU A 76 -8.00 -23.70 3.77
C LEU A 76 -7.66 -24.82 4.76
N GLU A 77 -7.30 -24.47 6.00
CA GLU A 77 -7.05 -25.45 7.07
C GLU A 77 -8.26 -26.37 7.30
N LYS A 78 -9.48 -25.81 7.29
CA LYS A 78 -10.71 -26.60 7.41
C LYS A 78 -10.92 -27.52 6.22
N VAL A 79 -10.73 -27.04 5.00
CA VAL A 79 -10.85 -27.87 3.79
C VAL A 79 -9.88 -29.06 3.85
N VAL A 80 -8.64 -28.83 4.29
CA VAL A 80 -7.65 -29.90 4.47
C VAL A 80 -8.09 -30.90 5.56
N GLN A 81 -8.62 -30.41 6.68
CA GLN A 81 -9.12 -31.29 7.75
C GLN A 81 -10.32 -32.13 7.30
N GLU A 82 -11.27 -31.53 6.59
CA GLU A 82 -12.44 -32.21 6.03
C GLU A 82 -12.01 -33.27 5.00
N LEU A 83 -11.02 -32.96 4.16
CA LEU A 83 -10.46 -33.94 3.21
C LEU A 83 -9.87 -35.15 3.92
N ILE A 84 -9.02 -34.95 4.94
CA ILE A 84 -8.41 -36.05 5.72
C ILE A 84 -9.50 -36.87 6.44
N ALA A 85 -10.50 -36.20 7.03
CA ALA A 85 -11.57 -36.88 7.74
C ALA A 85 -12.43 -37.76 6.79
N SER A 86 -12.66 -37.27 5.56
CA SER A 86 -13.51 -37.94 4.57
C SER A 86 -12.99 -39.28 4.07
N GLU A 87 -11.69 -39.60 4.26
CA GLU A 87 -11.11 -40.89 3.87
C GLU A 87 -11.80 -42.09 4.54
N ASN A 88 -12.49 -41.88 5.66
CA ASN A 88 -13.17 -42.92 6.42
C ASN A 88 -14.69 -43.04 6.11
N ASP A 89 -15.23 -42.21 5.20
CA ASP A 89 -16.68 -42.10 4.95
C ASP A 89 -17.25 -43.14 3.97
N GLY A 90 -16.45 -44.14 3.57
CA GLY A 90 -16.87 -45.19 2.64
C GLY A 90 -17.04 -44.68 1.19
N PRO A 91 -17.88 -45.31 0.35
CA PRO A 91 -17.92 -45.03 -1.10
C PRO A 91 -18.34 -43.59 -1.48
N VAL A 92 -18.88 -42.80 -0.54
CA VAL A 92 -19.19 -41.37 -0.75
C VAL A 92 -17.91 -40.51 -0.75
N SER A 93 -16.83 -40.99 -0.13
CA SER A 93 -15.51 -40.34 -0.06
C SER A 93 -14.85 -40.16 -1.44
N GLU A 94 -15.08 -41.11 -2.36
CA GLU A 94 -14.47 -41.10 -3.69
C GLU A 94 -14.81 -39.82 -4.47
N SER A 95 -16.04 -39.30 -4.33
CA SER A 95 -16.46 -38.07 -5.00
C SER A 95 -15.90 -36.78 -4.37
N PHE A 96 -15.56 -36.80 -3.08
CA PHE A 96 -15.02 -35.63 -2.36
C PHE A 96 -13.51 -35.50 -2.56
N CYS A 97 -12.80 -36.63 -2.64
CA CYS A 97 -11.37 -36.67 -2.94
C CYS A 97 -11.02 -36.39 -4.41
N GLU A 98 -12.00 -36.43 -5.33
CA GLU A 98 -11.80 -36.25 -6.78
C GLU A 98 -11.64 -34.78 -7.25
N VAL A 99 -11.70 -33.79 -6.36
CA VAL A 99 -11.56 -32.36 -6.72
C VAL A 99 -10.06 -32.04 -7.02
N PRO A 100 -9.74 -31.32 -8.12
CA PRO A 100 -9.02 -31.90 -9.24
C PRO A 100 -7.49 -31.76 -9.13
N SER A 101 -6.80 -32.90 -9.11
CA SER A 101 -5.47 -32.96 -9.71
C SER A 101 -5.64 -32.72 -11.21
N GLN A 102 -5.21 -31.54 -11.67
CA GLN A 102 -5.11 -31.22 -13.10
C GLN A 102 -4.43 -32.40 -13.81
N LYS A 103 -5.22 -33.11 -14.62
CA LYS A 103 -4.71 -34.12 -15.55
C LYS A 103 -3.88 -33.38 -16.58
N GLN A 104 -2.58 -33.28 -16.32
CA GLN A 104 -1.59 -32.72 -17.23
C GLN A 104 -1.52 -33.65 -18.44
N SER A 105 -2.12 -33.24 -19.56
CA SER A 105 -1.90 -33.80 -20.90
C SER A 105 -1.00 -32.87 -21.70
#